data_AF-A0A0B2UV65-F1
#
_entry.id   AF-A0A0B2UV65-F1
#
_cell.length_a   1.000
_cell.length_b   1.000
_cell.length_c   1.000
_cell.angle_alpha   90.00
_cell.angle_beta   90.00
_cell.angle_gamma   90.00
#
_symmetry.space_group_name_H-M   'P 1'
#
loop_
_entity.id
_entity.type
_entity.pdbx_description
1 polymer ?
#
loop_
_entity_poly.entity_id
_entity_poly.type
_entity_poly.pdbx_seq_one_letter_code
_entity_poly.pdbx_strand_id
1 'polypeptide(L)'
;MALVYVAAILALAALLVHFDNANASACGKLTRCAVRKCFTSEKVHRAIYNSTADDMFSTILNQFSFLCIASKCRSDCRNCEQCQYALSQIKNLASGSHTEMQCPKMEQCSEQCMRADLQRAIPCVKKRCNVHCFDGDCPQCASVAKRVFLFMCREHNVPNLPLVSYNGSCMALFDVVVQNYIALRTNITQTR
;
A
#
# COMPACT_ATOMS: atom_id res chain seq x y z
N MET A 1 2.86 -49.69 9.66
CA MET A 1 2.54 -48.72 8.59
C MET A 1 1.39 -47.78 8.94
N ALA A 2 0.35 -48.19 9.67
CA ALA A 2 -0.78 -47.31 10.05
C ALA A 2 -0.39 -46.11 10.97
N LEU A 3 0.56 -46.30 11.90
CA LEU A 3 1.00 -45.24 12.83
C LEU A 3 1.69 -44.06 12.14
N VAL A 4 2.38 -44.29 11.02
CA VAL A 4 3.07 -43.24 10.25
C VAL A 4 2.06 -42.35 9.51
N TYR A 5 0.96 -42.95 9.04
CA TYR A 5 -0.13 -42.22 8.38
C TYR A 5 -0.89 -41.29 9.34
N VAL A 6 -1.14 -41.73 10.58
CA VAL A 6 -1.82 -40.90 11.59
C VAL A 6 -0.97 -39.69 12.00
N ALA A 7 0.35 -39.89 12.15
CA ALA A 7 1.28 -38.79 12.44
C ALA A 7 1.38 -37.78 11.29
N ALA A 8 1.40 -38.25 10.04
CA ALA A 8 1.41 -37.38 8.86
C ALA A 8 0.12 -36.56 8.72
N ILE A 9 -1.04 -37.15 9.01
CA ILE A 9 -2.34 -36.47 8.96
C ILE A 9 -2.46 -35.43 10.09
N LEU A 10 -1.97 -35.72 11.29
CA LEU A 10 -1.93 -34.75 12.39
C LEU A 10 -0.96 -33.59 12.12
N ALA A 11 0.17 -33.83 11.46
CA ALA A 11 1.10 -32.78 11.04
C ALA A 11 0.50 -31.90 9.93
N LEU A 12 -0.22 -32.48 8.97
CA LEU A 12 -0.97 -31.74 7.95
C LEU A 12 -2.14 -30.96 8.55
N ALA A 13 -2.84 -31.51 9.54
CA ALA A 13 -3.88 -30.80 10.28
C ALA A 13 -3.28 -29.63 11.09
N ALA A 14 -2.12 -29.80 11.72
CA ALA A 14 -1.42 -28.71 12.42
C ALA A 14 -0.94 -27.60 11.46
N LEU A 15 -0.51 -27.95 10.24
CA LEU A 15 -0.17 -26.99 9.18
C LEU A 15 -1.40 -26.25 8.62
N LEU A 16 -2.56 -26.91 8.54
CA LEU A 16 -3.81 -26.29 8.09
C LEU A 16 -4.51 -25.47 9.18
N VAL A 17 -4.30 -25.79 10.46
CA VAL A 17 -4.87 -25.04 11.61
C VAL A 17 -4.06 -23.77 11.94
N HIS A 18 -2.89 -23.56 11.32
CA HIS A 18 -2.19 -22.27 11.36
C HIS A 18 -2.80 -21.18 10.47
N PHE A 19 -3.87 -21.48 9.71
CA PHE A 19 -4.48 -20.51 8.81
C PHE A 19 -5.57 -19.61 9.41
N ASP A 20 -5.95 -19.75 10.69
CA ASP A 20 -7.14 -19.04 11.20
C ASP A 20 -7.01 -18.31 12.55
N ASN A 21 -5.81 -17.96 13.01
CA ASN A 21 -5.71 -17.05 14.17
C ASN A 21 -4.44 -16.19 14.17
N ALA A 22 -4.27 -15.36 13.15
CA ALA A 22 -3.15 -14.44 13.08
C ALA A 22 -3.42 -13.21 13.94
N ASN A 23 -2.81 -13.19 15.13
CA ASN A 23 -2.22 -11.99 15.72
C ASN A 23 -1.89 -11.00 14.58
N ALA A 24 -2.59 -9.87 14.48
CA ALA A 24 -2.47 -8.98 13.32
C ALA A 24 -0.98 -8.80 12.99
N SER A 25 -0.56 -9.19 11.78
CA SER A 25 0.86 -9.16 11.39
C SER A 25 1.41 -7.77 11.72
N ALA A 26 2.70 -7.63 12.02
CA ALA A 26 3.24 -6.34 12.45
C ALA A 26 2.86 -5.18 11.50
N CYS A 27 2.79 -5.48 10.20
CA CYS A 27 2.33 -4.54 9.18
C CYS A 27 0.81 -4.36 9.12
N GLY A 28 0.01 -5.34 9.52
CA GLY A 28 -1.42 -5.15 9.80
C GLY A 28 -1.67 -4.19 10.96
N LYS A 29 -0.86 -4.25 12.04
CA LYS A 29 -0.91 -3.26 13.14
C LYS A 29 -0.55 -1.87 12.64
N LEU A 30 0.52 -1.76 11.85
CA LEU A 30 0.91 -0.50 11.19
C LEU A 30 -0.22 0.06 10.32
N THR A 31 -0.83 -0.75 9.46
CA THR A 31 -1.95 -0.31 8.62
C THR A 31 -3.09 0.26 9.46
N ARG A 32 -3.48 -0.44 10.54
CA ARG A 32 -4.55 0.04 11.42
C ARG A 32 -4.19 1.37 12.09
N CYS A 33 -2.96 1.51 12.57
CA CYS A 33 -2.49 2.79 13.11
C CYS A 33 -2.51 3.90 12.05
N ALA A 34 -1.97 3.61 10.86
CA ALA A 34 -1.88 4.57 9.77
C ALA A 34 -3.27 5.07 9.36
N VAL A 35 -4.23 4.17 9.08
CA VAL A 35 -5.61 4.56 8.71
C VAL A 35 -6.22 5.49 9.78
N ARG A 36 -6.12 5.10 11.05
CA ARG A 36 -6.74 5.83 12.16
C ARG A 36 -6.08 7.16 12.52
N LYS A 37 -4.81 7.37 12.17
CA LYS A 37 -4.06 8.56 12.59
C LYS A 37 -3.58 9.44 11.44
N CYS A 38 -3.47 8.89 10.24
CA CYS A 38 -2.87 9.56 9.07
C CYS A 38 -3.82 9.71 7.89
N PHE A 39 -4.99 9.06 7.92
CA PHE A 39 -6.01 9.16 6.87
C PHE A 39 -7.35 9.70 7.39
N THR A 40 -7.32 10.54 8.43
CA THR A 40 -8.52 11.10 9.07
C THR A 40 -8.93 12.45 8.49
N SER A 41 -8.43 12.83 7.31
CA SER A 41 -8.75 14.15 6.74
C SER A 41 -10.15 14.16 6.13
N GLU A 42 -10.80 15.32 6.17
CA GLU A 42 -12.07 15.58 5.46
C GLU A 42 -12.00 15.22 3.98
N LYS A 43 -10.81 15.27 3.38
CA LYS A 43 -10.59 14.87 2.00
C LYS A 43 -10.72 13.36 1.82
N VAL A 44 -10.18 12.56 2.73
CA VAL A 44 -10.36 11.09 2.71
C VAL A 44 -11.83 10.75 2.97
N HIS A 45 -12.45 11.38 3.96
CA HIS A 45 -13.86 11.15 4.28
C HIS A 45 -14.78 11.43 3.09
N ARG A 46 -14.63 12.60 2.44
CA ARG A 46 -15.38 12.93 1.23
C ARG A 46 -15.09 11.99 0.08
N ALA A 47 -13.84 11.54 -0.10
CA ALA A 47 -13.52 10.60 -1.16
C ALA A 47 -14.19 9.23 -0.93
N ILE A 48 -14.33 8.78 0.31
CA ILE A 48 -15.03 7.53 0.61
C ILE A 48 -16.52 7.63 0.23
N TYR A 49 -17.22 8.67 0.69
CA TYR A 49 -18.69 8.73 0.56
C TYR A 49 -19.21 9.44 -0.71
N ASN A 50 -18.41 10.36 -1.27
CA ASN A 50 -18.87 11.28 -2.31
C ASN A 50 -17.99 11.20 -3.59
N SER A 51 -17.38 10.06 -3.89
CA SER A 51 -16.61 9.88 -5.12
C SER A 51 -16.65 8.45 -5.66
N THR A 52 -16.11 8.24 -6.86
CA THR A 52 -15.94 6.91 -7.46
C THR A 52 -14.86 6.11 -6.72
N ALA A 53 -14.80 4.80 -6.93
CA ALA A 53 -13.74 3.98 -6.34
C ALA A 53 -12.33 4.38 -6.82
N ASP A 54 -12.20 4.82 -8.07
CA ASP A 54 -10.94 5.29 -8.66
C ASP A 54 -10.48 6.62 -8.01
N ASP A 55 -11.41 7.55 -7.78
CA ASP A 55 -11.15 8.81 -7.10
C ASP A 55 -10.82 8.62 -5.63
N MET A 56 -11.52 7.68 -4.97
CA MET A 56 -11.22 7.26 -3.61
C MET A 56 -9.79 6.71 -3.53
N PHE A 57 -9.44 5.75 -4.39
CA PHE A 57 -8.11 5.15 -4.42
C PHE A 57 -7.02 6.20 -4.66
N SER A 58 -7.20 7.05 -5.68
CA SER A 58 -6.28 8.14 -6.00
C SER A 58 -6.15 9.13 -4.85
N THR A 59 -7.23 9.44 -4.15
CA THR A 59 -7.21 10.33 -2.98
C THR A 59 -6.44 9.71 -1.82
N ILE A 60 -6.68 8.43 -1.50
CA ILE A 60 -5.96 7.71 -0.46
C ILE A 60 -4.46 7.74 -0.75
N LEU A 61 -4.03 7.39 -1.98
CA LEU A 61 -2.61 7.44 -2.34
C LEU A 61 -2.01 8.83 -2.20
N ASN A 62 -2.74 9.88 -2.58
CA ASN A 62 -2.27 11.26 -2.47
C ASN A 62 -2.18 11.75 -1.02
N GLN A 63 -2.99 11.19 -0.13
CA GLN A 63 -2.99 11.48 1.31
C GLN A 63 -1.96 10.66 2.08
N PHE A 64 -1.36 9.63 1.46
CA PHE A 64 -0.26 8.91 2.07
C PHE A 64 0.85 9.88 2.48
N SER A 65 1.19 9.83 3.77
CA SER A 65 2.21 10.67 4.39
C SER A 65 3.13 9.81 5.22
N PHE A 66 4.32 9.54 4.69
CA PHE A 66 5.32 8.78 5.39
C PHE A 66 5.79 9.47 6.68
N LEU A 67 5.84 10.81 6.67
CA LEU A 67 6.13 11.61 7.85
C LEU A 67 5.09 11.37 8.97
N CYS A 68 3.80 11.30 8.63
CA CYS A 68 2.77 10.97 9.60
C CYS A 68 2.96 9.55 10.15
N ILE A 69 3.19 8.57 9.29
CA ILE A 69 3.36 7.17 9.70
C ILE A 69 4.58 7.02 10.62
N ALA A 70 5.73 7.59 10.23
CA ALA A 70 6.97 7.51 11.00
C ALA A 70 6.88 8.22 12.37
N SER A 71 6.01 9.25 12.50
CA SER A 71 5.83 9.98 13.75
C SER A 71 4.71 9.42 14.63
N LYS A 72 3.51 9.19 14.09
CA LYS A 72 2.30 8.79 14.84
C LYS A 72 2.15 7.28 15.02
N CYS A 73 2.84 6.49 14.20
CA CYS A 73 2.82 5.02 14.17
C CYS A 73 4.23 4.43 14.27
N ARG A 74 5.15 5.13 14.93
CA ARG A 74 6.58 4.77 15.02
C ARG A 74 6.82 3.35 15.52
N SER A 75 6.12 2.94 16.59
CA SER A 75 6.26 1.60 17.18
C SER A 75 5.87 0.51 16.18
N ASP A 76 4.75 0.68 15.50
CA ASP A 76 4.27 -0.30 14.53
C ASP A 76 5.14 -0.32 13.27
N CYS A 77 5.63 0.85 12.84
CA CYS A 77 6.54 0.96 11.70
C CYS A 77 7.88 0.28 11.96
N ARG A 78 8.39 0.33 13.19
CA ARG A 78 9.62 -0.38 13.59
C ARG A 78 9.52 -1.89 13.46
N ASN A 79 8.33 -2.43 13.66
CA ASN A 79 8.08 -3.87 13.60
C ASN A 79 7.65 -4.35 12.21
N CYS A 80 7.38 -3.43 11.28
CA CYS A 80 6.91 -3.76 9.94
C CYS A 80 8.03 -3.67 8.92
N GLU A 81 8.37 -4.80 8.28
CA GLU A 81 9.43 -4.91 7.28
C GLU A 81 9.24 -3.93 6.11
N GLN A 82 8.01 -3.77 5.57
CA GLN A 82 7.74 -2.84 4.46
C GLN A 82 8.02 -1.38 4.88
N CYS A 83 7.77 -1.05 6.15
CA CYS A 83 8.01 0.31 6.67
C CYS A 83 9.49 0.54 6.95
N GLN A 84 10.20 -0.48 7.46
CA GLN A 84 11.65 -0.43 7.63
C GLN A 84 12.37 -0.26 6.29
N TYR A 85 11.98 -1.04 5.29
CA TYR A 85 12.50 -0.91 3.94
C TYR A 85 12.24 0.49 3.36
N ALA A 86 11.01 1.02 3.48
CA ALA A 86 10.71 2.38 3.03
C ALA A 86 11.51 3.46 3.78
N LEU A 87 11.71 3.32 5.09
CA LEU A 87 12.55 4.21 5.90
C LEU A 87 14.00 4.18 5.41
N SER A 88 14.53 2.99 5.15
CA SER A 88 15.88 2.77 4.61
C SER A 88 16.04 3.47 3.26
N GLN A 89 15.12 3.27 2.32
CA GLN A 89 15.20 3.90 1.00
C GLN A 89 15.10 5.43 1.07
N ILE A 90 14.20 5.97 1.89
CA ILE A 90 14.10 7.44 2.07
C ILE A 90 15.39 8.00 2.65
N LYS A 91 16.00 7.32 3.62
CA LYS A 91 17.29 7.72 4.19
C LYS A 91 18.38 7.70 3.12
N ASN A 92 18.50 6.60 2.38
CA ASN A 92 19.52 6.44 1.34
C ASN A 92 19.38 7.50 0.23
N LEU A 93 18.15 7.74 -0.24
CA LEU A 93 17.85 8.78 -1.21
C LEU A 93 18.20 10.19 -0.69
N ALA A 94 17.89 10.48 0.57
CA ALA A 94 18.19 11.78 1.18
C ALA A 94 19.70 12.00 1.43
N SER A 95 20.47 10.92 1.67
CA SER A 95 21.93 10.99 1.83
C SER A 95 22.71 10.83 0.54
N GLY A 96 22.04 10.61 -0.60
CA GLY A 96 22.70 10.30 -1.87
C GLY A 96 23.42 8.94 -1.87
N SER A 97 23.05 8.05 -0.97
CA SER A 97 23.57 6.69 -0.87
C SER A 97 22.79 5.73 -1.78
N HIS A 98 23.39 4.58 -2.08
CA HIS A 98 22.72 3.55 -2.88
C HIS A 98 21.49 2.98 -2.15
N THR A 99 20.42 2.79 -2.90
CA THR A 99 19.20 2.11 -2.45
C THR A 99 19.37 0.58 -2.55
N GLU A 100 18.49 -0.16 -1.88
CA GLU A 100 18.56 -1.63 -1.85
C GLU A 100 18.07 -2.31 -3.15
N MET A 101 17.45 -1.55 -4.06
CA MET A 101 17.00 -2.02 -5.38
C MET A 101 15.96 -3.15 -5.33
N GLN A 102 15.15 -3.20 -4.26
CA GLN A 102 14.00 -4.11 -4.21
C GLN A 102 12.79 -3.56 -4.97
N CYS A 103 12.78 -2.26 -5.28
CA CYS A 103 11.78 -1.59 -6.11
C CYS A 103 12.46 -0.69 -7.16
N PRO A 104 13.16 -1.27 -8.15
CA PRO A 104 14.09 -0.53 -9.02
C PRO A 104 13.48 0.69 -9.72
N LYS A 105 12.31 0.57 -10.35
CA LYS A 105 11.71 1.70 -11.08
C LYS A 105 11.25 2.80 -10.12
N MET A 106 10.67 2.42 -8.99
CA MET A 106 10.22 3.38 -7.97
C MET A 106 11.40 4.14 -7.35
N GLU A 107 12.47 3.41 -7.00
CA GLU A 107 13.67 3.97 -6.39
C GLU A 107 14.41 4.90 -7.38
N GLN A 108 14.64 4.45 -8.61
CA GLN A 108 15.28 5.27 -9.66
C GLN A 108 14.46 6.51 -10.01
N CYS A 109 13.13 6.38 -10.14
CA CYS A 109 12.27 7.53 -10.37
C CYS A 109 12.35 8.54 -9.21
N SER A 110 12.38 8.05 -7.97
CA SER A 110 12.48 8.89 -6.77
C SER A 110 13.83 9.60 -6.71
N GLU A 111 14.92 8.91 -7.04
CA GLU A 111 16.26 9.50 -7.15
C GLU A 111 16.31 10.61 -8.20
N GLN A 112 15.71 10.39 -9.38
CA GLN A 112 15.61 11.43 -10.42
C GLN A 112 14.82 12.66 -9.93
N CYS A 113 13.72 12.45 -9.20
CA CYS A 113 12.96 13.55 -8.60
C CYS A 113 13.79 14.33 -7.57
N MET A 114 14.58 13.65 -6.74
CA MET A 114 15.45 14.27 -5.73
C MET A 114 16.59 15.07 -6.39
N ARG A 115 17.21 14.54 -7.44
CA ARG A 115 18.30 15.20 -8.20
C ARG A 115 17.84 16.43 -8.97
N ALA A 116 16.62 16.40 -9.51
CA ALA A 116 16.10 17.50 -10.32
C ALA A 116 15.79 18.75 -9.48
N ASP A 117 15.07 18.58 -8.37
CA ASP A 117 14.72 19.67 -7.46
C ASP A 117 14.30 19.10 -6.10
N LEU A 118 15.16 19.22 -5.09
CA LEU A 118 14.91 18.71 -3.74
C LEU A 118 13.65 19.32 -3.11
N GLN A 119 13.36 20.61 -3.37
CA GLN A 119 12.17 21.29 -2.82
C GLN A 119 10.88 20.76 -3.45
N ARG A 120 10.96 20.23 -4.68
CA ARG A 120 9.84 19.63 -5.41
C ARG A 120 9.89 18.11 -5.48
N ALA A 121 10.77 17.46 -4.72
CA ALA A 121 10.93 16.02 -4.77
C ALA A 121 9.64 15.28 -4.38
N ILE A 122 8.99 15.67 -3.28
CA ILE A 122 7.73 15.04 -2.83
C ILE A 122 6.61 15.13 -3.88
N PRO A 123 6.25 16.33 -4.41
CA PRO A 123 5.22 16.40 -5.44
C PRO A 123 5.64 15.70 -6.75
N CYS A 124 6.93 15.67 -7.08
CA CYS A 124 7.46 14.91 -8.21
C CYS A 124 7.22 13.40 -8.04
N VAL A 125 7.62 12.83 -6.89
CA VAL A 125 7.44 11.40 -6.56
C VAL A 125 5.96 11.02 -6.62
N LYS A 126 5.09 11.82 -5.99
CA LYS A 126 3.64 11.58 -6.00
C LYS A 126 3.06 11.54 -7.42
N LYS A 127 3.53 12.45 -8.28
CA LYS A 127 3.01 12.60 -9.65
C LYS A 127 3.55 11.55 -10.61
N ARG A 128 4.84 11.19 -10.49
CA ARG A 128 5.57 10.40 -11.49
C ARG A 128 5.85 8.97 -11.06
N CYS A 129 6.20 8.76 -9.80
CA CYS A 129 6.80 7.50 -9.36
C CYS A 129 5.78 6.53 -8.76
N ASN A 130 4.70 7.03 -8.14
CA ASN A 130 3.68 6.19 -7.50
C ASN A 130 3.09 5.09 -8.41
N VAL A 131 3.11 5.25 -9.75
CA VAL A 131 2.67 4.21 -10.68
C VAL A 131 3.54 2.94 -10.62
N HIS A 132 4.84 3.08 -10.38
CA HIS A 132 5.78 1.95 -10.23
C HIS A 132 5.53 1.15 -8.96
N CYS A 133 4.66 1.64 -8.08
CA CYS A 133 4.17 0.84 -6.99
C CYS A 133 3.24 -0.29 -7.43
N PHE A 134 2.61 -0.15 -8.60
CA PHE A 134 1.52 -1.01 -9.03
C PHE A 134 1.78 -1.73 -10.36
N ASP A 135 2.78 -1.30 -11.13
CA ASP A 135 3.14 -1.89 -12.43
C ASP A 135 3.89 -3.24 -12.34
N GLY A 136 3.86 -3.88 -11.17
CA GLY A 136 4.53 -5.15 -10.87
C GLY A 136 5.97 -5.01 -10.36
N ASP A 137 6.55 -3.80 -10.34
CA ASP A 137 7.95 -3.59 -9.94
C ASP A 137 8.18 -3.66 -8.42
N CYS A 138 7.21 -3.24 -7.61
CA CYS A 138 7.43 -3.04 -6.17
C CYS A 138 6.37 -3.70 -5.27
N PRO A 139 6.53 -4.98 -4.93
CA PRO A 139 5.63 -5.69 -3.99
C PRO A 139 5.55 -5.03 -2.61
N GLN A 140 6.63 -4.39 -2.17
CA GLN A 140 6.75 -3.76 -0.85
C GLN A 140 5.70 -2.66 -0.66
N CYS A 141 5.61 -1.71 -1.59
CA CYS A 141 4.64 -0.62 -1.48
C CYS A 141 3.24 -1.04 -1.95
N ALA A 142 3.13 -1.92 -2.95
CA ALA A 142 1.83 -2.45 -3.41
C ALA A 142 1.07 -3.09 -2.26
N SER A 143 1.77 -3.89 -1.44
CA SER A 143 1.20 -4.57 -0.27
C SER A 143 0.71 -3.60 0.79
N VAL A 144 1.43 -2.49 1.04
CA VAL A 144 1.01 -1.45 1.99
C VAL A 144 -0.24 -0.74 1.49
N ALA A 145 -0.24 -0.29 0.23
CA ALA A 145 -1.38 0.38 -0.40
C ALA A 145 -2.62 -0.53 -0.39
N LYS A 146 -2.44 -1.83 -0.73
CA LYS A 146 -3.49 -2.85 -0.69
C LYS A 146 -4.08 -2.99 0.69
N ARG A 147 -3.26 -3.11 1.75
CA ARG A 147 -3.75 -3.23 3.14
C ARG A 147 -4.55 -2.00 3.56
N VAL A 148 -4.08 -0.79 3.24
CA VAL A 148 -4.78 0.47 3.57
C VAL A 148 -6.14 0.53 2.86
N PHE A 149 -6.16 0.27 1.55
CA PHE A 149 -7.40 0.26 0.78
C PHE A 149 -8.39 -0.76 1.30
N LEU A 150 -7.95 -2.01 1.51
CA LEU A 150 -8.82 -3.08 2.00
C LEU A 150 -9.38 -2.78 3.40
N PHE A 151 -8.58 -2.16 4.27
CA PHE A 151 -9.05 -1.73 5.58
C PHE A 151 -10.20 -0.72 5.42
N MET A 152 -9.97 0.37 4.68
CA MET A 152 -11.00 1.41 4.48
C MET A 152 -12.23 0.89 3.75
N CYS A 153 -12.02 0.10 2.70
CA CYS A 153 -13.09 -0.46 1.89
C CYS A 153 -14.05 -1.30 2.73
N ARG A 154 -13.51 -2.14 3.63
CA ARG A 154 -14.31 -2.99 4.52
C ARG A 154 -14.97 -2.19 5.64
N GLU A 155 -14.23 -1.27 6.25
CA GLU A 155 -14.76 -0.44 7.36
C GLU A 155 -15.96 0.41 6.93
N HIS A 156 -15.96 0.88 5.68
CA HIS A 156 -17.01 1.78 5.15
C HIS A 156 -17.97 1.10 4.17
N ASN A 157 -17.88 -0.22 4.00
CA ASN A 157 -18.70 -0.98 3.05
C ASN A 157 -18.71 -0.36 1.63
N VAL A 158 -17.53 0.04 1.16
CA VAL A 158 -17.36 0.83 -0.07
C VAL A 158 -18.06 0.25 -1.30
N PRO A 159 -18.07 -1.07 -1.56
CA PRO A 159 -18.76 -1.61 -2.74
C PRO A 159 -20.25 -1.25 -2.82
N ASN A 160 -20.91 -1.03 -1.67
CA ASN A 160 -22.33 -0.72 -1.60
C ASN A 160 -22.63 0.78 -1.55
N LEU A 161 -21.62 1.65 -1.64
CA LEU A 161 -21.84 3.10 -1.65
C LEU A 161 -22.45 3.55 -2.99
N PRO A 162 -23.32 4.58 -3.00
CA PRO A 162 -24.10 4.95 -4.20
C PRO A 162 -23.26 5.28 -5.44
N LEU A 163 -22.10 5.91 -5.25
CA LEU A 163 -21.19 6.31 -6.35
C LEU A 163 -20.18 5.22 -6.74
N VAL A 164 -20.18 4.08 -6.04
CA VAL A 164 -19.34 2.93 -6.33
C VAL A 164 -20.16 1.80 -6.92
N SER A 165 -21.24 1.39 -6.23
CA SER A 165 -22.20 0.36 -6.65
C SER A 165 -21.54 -0.85 -7.36
N TYR A 166 -20.58 -1.48 -6.70
CA TYR A 166 -19.75 -2.54 -7.26
C TYR A 166 -20.22 -3.92 -6.80
N ASN A 167 -20.56 -4.79 -7.76
CA ASN A 167 -20.92 -6.18 -7.48
C ASN A 167 -19.66 -7.03 -7.31
N GLY A 168 -19.10 -7.05 -6.11
CA GLY A 168 -17.93 -7.87 -5.78
C GLY A 168 -17.30 -7.53 -4.43
N SER A 169 -16.18 -8.18 -4.13
CA SER A 169 -15.45 -7.95 -2.88
C SER A 169 -14.53 -6.72 -2.96
N CYS A 170 -14.15 -6.18 -1.80
CA CYS A 170 -13.09 -5.15 -1.71
C CYS A 170 -11.76 -5.58 -2.34
N MET A 171 -11.48 -6.89 -2.38
CA MET A 171 -10.28 -7.43 -3.03
C MET A 171 -10.37 -7.26 -4.54
N ALA A 172 -11.49 -7.69 -5.14
CA ALA A 172 -11.72 -7.52 -6.57
C ALA A 172 -11.78 -6.03 -6.95
N LEU A 173 -12.42 -5.20 -6.11
CA LEU A 173 -12.46 -3.75 -6.31
C LEU A 173 -11.05 -3.12 -6.32
N PHE A 174 -10.17 -3.56 -5.40
CA PHE A 174 -8.78 -3.10 -5.38
C PHE A 174 -8.06 -3.40 -6.69
N ASP A 175 -8.21 -4.63 -7.20
CA ASP A 175 -7.55 -5.04 -8.42
C ASP A 175 -8.05 -4.21 -9.62
N VAL A 176 -9.35 -3.88 -9.68
CA VAL A 176 -9.93 -2.98 -10.69
C VAL A 176 -9.34 -1.56 -10.61
N VAL A 177 -9.40 -0.91 -9.45
CA VAL A 177 -8.95 0.49 -9.32
C VAL A 177 -7.44 0.63 -9.55
N VAL A 178 -6.66 -0.41 -9.26
CA VAL A 178 -5.23 -0.44 -9.57
C VAL A 178 -4.99 -0.48 -11.07
N GLN A 179 -5.70 -1.33 -11.83
CA GLN A 179 -5.57 -1.38 -13.28
C GLN A 179 -5.97 -0.05 -13.93
N ASN A 180 -7.07 0.55 -13.48
CA ASN A 180 -7.50 1.88 -13.92
C ASN A 180 -6.44 2.95 -13.63
N TYR A 181 -5.85 2.93 -12.43
CA TYR A 181 -4.80 3.85 -12.04
C TYR A 181 -3.55 3.72 -12.91
N ILE A 182 -3.09 2.49 -13.20
CA ILE A 182 -1.94 2.25 -14.08
C ILE A 182 -2.25 2.75 -15.49
N ALA A 183 -3.40 2.40 -16.06
CA ALA A 183 -3.80 2.82 -17.41
C ALA A 183 -3.82 4.35 -17.54
N LEU A 184 -4.44 5.05 -16.58
CA LEU A 184 -4.48 6.50 -16.56
C LEU A 184 -3.09 7.13 -16.50
N ARG A 185 -2.19 6.58 -15.67
CA ARG A 185 -0.84 7.13 -15.47
C ARG A 185 0.07 6.86 -16.65
N THR A 186 -0.01 5.68 -17.26
CA THR A 186 0.82 5.32 -18.43
C THR A 186 0.50 6.22 -19.63
N ASN A 187 -0.80 6.50 -19.89
CA ASN A 187 -1.24 7.37 -20.99
C ASN A 187 -0.74 8.83 -20.84
N ILE A 188 -0.64 9.32 -19.60
CA ILE A 188 -0.10 10.66 -19.32
C ILE A 188 1.41 10.73 -19.57
N THR A 189 2.14 9.64 -19.36
CA THR A 189 3.59 9.57 -19.63
C THR A 189 3.95 9.48 -21.11
N GLN A 190 3.05 9.00 -21.98
CA GLN A 190 3.28 8.94 -23.43
C GLN A 190 3.00 10.26 -24.15
N THR A 191 2.26 11.18 -23.53
CA THR A 191 1.85 12.45 -24.13
C THR A 191 2.74 13.63 -23.74
N ARG A 192 3.90 13.39 -23.12
CA ARG A 192 4.80 14.44 -22.61
C ARG A 192 6.26 14.15 -22.91
#